data_AF-A0AAV8ZE56-F1
#
_entry.id   AF-A0AAV8ZE56-F1
#
_cell.length_a   1.000
_cell.length_b   1.000
_cell.length_c   1.000
_cell.angle_alpha   90.00
_cell.angle_beta   90.00
_cell.angle_gamma   90.00
#
_symmetry.space_group_name_H-M   'P 1'
#
loop_
_entity.id
_entity.type
_entity.pdbx_description
1 polymer ?
#
loop_
_entity_poly.entity_id
_entity_poly.type
_entity_poly.pdbx_seq_one_letter_code
_entity_poly.pdbx_strand_id
1 'polypeptide(L)'
;MRRDVYRGRRHLYGLPCQHYRFYIYQIYSTKFKPSCRTDGLWESKQCKGGVSGRCFCYDGKGNRLFGQAKYSESTDMTCACSRRKADLLEAGRSYVSFHCDDMGNYEELQCDSGLCWCVEPKTGDLTAPVVPEKAMDKLPCYAVSKVGKQYLRQCESAKYAMTKILSTLETHGVKYASLGNLLCDGDGAYGVYNISAGIAYCTWRDGTKIGTWQSDTSTDVSTLNCNCARDYKMYQHTLDCEGTGNYKSLQSVVLSGTTIYYCVDSDGFAKTDVSQTRIDNCTDYY
;
A
#
# COMPACT_ATOMS: atom_id res chain seq x y z
N MET A 1 -0.45 10.17 45.17
CA MET A 1 0.58 10.70 44.26
C MET A 1 1.62 9.61 44.00
N ARG A 2 1.51 8.88 42.89
CA ARG A 2 2.60 8.07 42.35
C ARG A 2 2.70 8.39 40.86
N ARG A 3 3.90 8.80 40.46
CA ARG A 3 4.29 9.04 39.07
C ARG A 3 4.65 7.70 38.46
N ASP A 4 4.05 7.36 37.33
CA ASP A 4 4.61 6.37 36.42
C ASP A 4 4.87 7.05 35.08
N VAL A 5 6.16 7.19 34.79
CA VAL A 5 6.71 7.68 33.52
C VAL A 5 6.81 6.47 32.59
N TYR A 6 5.84 6.30 31.70
CA TYR A 6 6.00 5.45 30.52
C TYR A 6 6.39 6.32 29.32
N ARG A 7 7.70 6.47 29.11
CA ARG A 7 8.28 6.83 27.80
C ARG A 7 8.23 5.58 26.92
N GLY A 8 7.10 5.37 26.25
CA GLY A 8 6.94 4.38 25.17
C GLY A 8 7.14 5.06 23.81
N ARG A 9 8.11 4.55 23.03
CA ARG A 9 8.35 4.89 21.62
C ARG A 9 7.05 4.77 20.82
N ARG A 10 6.56 5.87 20.25
CA ARG A 10 5.48 5.84 19.25
C ARG A 10 6.11 5.98 17.87
N HIS A 11 6.08 4.91 17.10
CA HIS A 11 6.19 4.96 15.65
C HIS A 11 5.22 6.03 15.12
N LEU A 12 5.68 6.90 14.21
CA LEU A 12 4.90 8.04 13.68
C LEU A 12 3.79 7.64 12.68
N TYR A 13 3.56 6.34 12.50
CA TYR A 13 2.43 5.81 11.73
C TYR A 13 1.13 6.03 12.51
N GLY A 14 0.19 6.79 11.94
CA GLY A 14 -1.11 7.08 12.56
C GLY A 14 -1.23 8.40 13.33
N LEU A 15 -0.23 9.30 13.25
CA LEU A 15 -0.36 10.66 13.80
C LEU A 15 -1.07 11.60 12.80
N PRO A 16 -1.86 12.58 13.29
CA PRO A 16 -2.48 13.58 12.44
C PRO A 16 -1.45 14.27 11.56
N CYS A 17 -1.78 14.53 10.29
CA CYS A 17 -0.86 15.15 9.33
C CYS A 17 -0.30 16.49 9.85
N GLN A 18 -1.05 17.18 10.72
CA GLN A 18 -0.64 18.41 11.40
C GLN A 18 0.57 18.27 12.33
N HIS A 19 0.88 17.07 12.85
CA HIS A 19 2.08 16.84 13.67
C HIS A 19 3.37 17.11 12.89
N TYR A 20 3.36 16.92 11.57
CA TYR A 20 4.49 17.19 10.69
C TYR A 20 4.78 18.69 10.52
N ARG A 21 3.92 19.60 11.02
CA ARG A 21 4.15 21.06 10.97
C ARG A 21 5.16 21.56 12.02
N PHE A 22 5.37 20.86 13.14
CA PHE A 22 6.26 21.31 14.22
C PHE A 22 7.74 21.00 13.99
N TYR A 23 8.07 19.99 13.17
CA TYR A 23 9.47 19.58 12.90
C TYR A 23 10.16 20.38 11.79
N ILE A 24 9.43 21.23 11.05
CA ILE A 24 9.94 21.94 9.86
C ILE A 24 10.64 23.28 10.21
N TYR A 25 10.53 23.78 11.44
CA TYR A 25 11.11 25.07 11.84
C TYR A 25 12.60 25.05 12.23
N GLN A 26 13.29 23.90 12.18
CA GLN A 26 14.71 23.82 12.56
C GLN A 26 15.67 23.25 11.51
N ILE A 27 15.22 22.69 10.38
CA ILE A 27 16.12 22.10 9.38
C ILE A 27 15.63 22.45 7.97
N TYR A 28 16.42 23.23 7.24
CA TYR A 28 16.29 23.40 5.79
C TYR A 28 16.43 22.03 5.15
N SER A 29 15.33 21.44 4.71
CA SER A 29 15.44 20.27 3.86
C SER A 29 14.33 20.23 2.84
N THR A 30 14.73 19.84 1.64
CA THR A 30 13.92 19.35 0.53
C THR A 30 13.21 18.02 0.86
N LYS A 31 13.21 17.61 2.14
CA LYS A 31 12.49 16.49 2.75
C LYS A 31 11.02 16.43 2.38
N PHE A 32 10.51 15.21 2.22
CA PHE A 32 9.09 14.94 2.00
C PHE A 32 8.25 15.61 3.10
N LYS A 33 7.42 16.57 2.66
CA LYS A 33 6.42 17.22 3.49
C LYS A 33 5.06 16.67 3.07
N PRO A 34 4.33 15.97 3.96
CA PRO A 34 3.04 15.43 3.59
C PRO A 34 2.05 16.55 3.29
N SER A 35 1.25 16.35 2.26
CA SER A 35 0.10 17.19 1.96
C SER A 35 -1.03 16.82 2.91
N CYS A 36 -1.58 17.82 3.59
CA CYS A 36 -2.65 17.65 4.58
C CYS A 36 -3.94 18.32 4.10
N ARG A 37 -5.06 17.66 4.39
CA ARG A 37 -6.40 18.24 4.29
C ARG A 37 -6.60 19.32 5.34
N THR A 38 -7.63 20.14 5.15
CA THR A 38 -8.02 21.23 6.07
C THR A 38 -8.41 20.73 7.47
N ASP A 39 -8.96 19.52 7.58
CA ASP A 39 -9.30 18.83 8.84
C ASP A 39 -8.07 18.20 9.54
N GLY A 40 -6.88 18.31 8.94
CA GLY A 40 -5.65 17.77 9.51
C GLY A 40 -5.39 16.30 9.21
N LEU A 41 -6.24 15.64 8.43
CA LEU A 41 -5.99 14.32 7.89
C LEU A 41 -5.02 14.37 6.71
N TRP A 42 -4.48 13.22 6.34
CA TRP A 42 -3.61 13.10 5.18
C TRP A 42 -4.40 13.24 3.88
N GLU A 43 -3.85 13.98 2.91
CA GLU A 43 -4.36 13.91 1.54
C GLU A 43 -4.18 12.50 0.97
N SER A 44 -5.09 12.10 0.08
CA SER A 44 -5.09 10.75 -0.48
C SER A 44 -3.86 10.51 -1.36
N LYS A 45 -3.40 11.51 -2.11
CA LYS A 45 -2.19 11.47 -2.94
C LYS A 45 -1.03 12.16 -2.24
N GLN A 46 0.09 11.46 -2.09
CA GLN A 46 1.35 11.98 -1.56
C GLN A 46 2.46 11.76 -2.57
N CYS A 47 3.25 12.79 -2.87
CA CYS A 47 4.35 12.71 -3.83
C CYS A 47 5.71 12.92 -3.15
N LYS A 48 6.67 12.08 -3.52
CA LYS A 48 8.02 12.01 -2.94
C LYS A 48 9.06 12.10 -4.06
N GLY A 49 10.21 12.72 -3.80
CA GLY A 49 11.34 12.77 -4.75
C GLY A 49 11.25 13.84 -5.86
N GLY A 50 10.36 14.82 -5.74
CA GLY A 50 10.24 15.93 -6.68
C GLY A 50 9.82 15.48 -8.09
N VAL A 51 10.32 16.17 -9.12
CA VAL A 51 9.92 15.95 -10.53
C VAL A 51 10.28 14.57 -11.08
N SER A 52 11.37 13.97 -10.59
CA SER A 52 11.80 12.61 -10.93
C SER A 52 11.22 11.56 -9.98
N GLY A 53 10.31 11.99 -9.11
CA GLY A 53 9.77 11.21 -8.03
C GLY A 53 8.58 10.34 -8.40
N ARG A 54 7.88 9.86 -7.36
CA ARG A 54 6.65 9.08 -7.49
C ARG A 54 5.58 9.60 -6.54
N CYS A 55 4.34 9.33 -6.91
CA CYS A 55 3.17 9.61 -6.10
C CYS A 55 2.50 8.30 -5.69
N PHE A 56 1.83 8.37 -4.55
CA PHE A 56 1.37 7.22 -3.79
C PHE A 56 0.04 7.54 -3.10
N CYS A 57 -0.84 6.56 -3.02
CA CYS A 57 -2.07 6.61 -2.23
C CYS A 57 -1.87 6.36 -0.74
N TYR A 58 -2.62 7.10 0.09
CA TYR A 58 -2.58 7.03 1.54
C TYR A 58 -4.00 7.03 2.13
N ASP A 59 -4.19 6.46 3.32
CA ASP A 59 -5.42 6.61 4.12
C ASP A 59 -5.40 7.90 4.97
N GLY A 60 -6.52 8.23 5.61
CA GLY A 60 -6.63 9.48 6.39
C GLY A 60 -5.63 9.60 7.55
N LYS A 61 -5.05 8.47 7.99
CA LYS A 61 -4.13 8.35 9.12
C LYS A 61 -2.66 8.34 8.69
N GLY A 62 -2.38 8.32 7.39
CA GLY A 62 -1.04 8.33 6.85
C GLY A 62 -0.46 6.94 6.57
N ASN A 63 -1.28 5.89 6.48
CA ASN A 63 -0.83 4.58 6.04
C ASN A 63 -0.83 4.51 4.51
N ARG A 64 0.21 3.90 3.95
CA ARG A 64 0.35 3.66 2.51
C ARG A 64 -0.71 2.66 2.02
N LEU A 65 -1.42 3.01 0.95
CA LEU A 65 -2.42 2.17 0.29
C LEU A 65 -1.93 1.63 -1.05
N PHE A 66 -2.70 0.78 -1.72
CA PHE A 66 -2.46 0.43 -3.12
C PHE A 66 -2.57 1.68 -4.03
N GLY A 67 -1.84 1.69 -5.14
CA GLY A 67 -1.87 2.77 -6.14
C GLY A 67 -0.61 3.63 -6.13
N GLN A 68 0.04 3.78 -7.29
CA GLN A 68 1.24 4.59 -7.48
C GLN A 68 1.35 5.10 -8.92
N ALA A 69 2.05 6.21 -9.10
CA ALA A 69 2.40 6.75 -10.42
C ALA A 69 3.75 7.46 -10.37
N LYS A 70 4.45 7.57 -11.51
CA LYS A 70 5.55 8.55 -11.61
C LYS A 70 4.98 9.95 -11.43
N TYR A 71 5.77 10.87 -10.87
CA TYR A 71 5.33 12.24 -10.67
C TYR A 71 4.77 12.87 -11.95
N SER A 72 5.49 12.69 -13.07
CA SER A 72 5.12 13.17 -14.41
C SER A 72 3.83 12.58 -14.98
N GLU A 73 3.39 11.42 -14.50
CA GLU A 73 2.21 10.68 -14.97
C GLU A 73 1.07 10.74 -13.95
N SER A 74 1.25 11.49 -12.85
CA SER A 74 0.33 11.45 -11.71
C SER A 74 -0.84 12.42 -11.80
N THR A 75 -0.97 13.19 -12.88
CA THR A 75 -1.99 14.27 -13.00
C THR A 75 -3.40 13.77 -12.70
N ASP A 76 -3.73 12.56 -13.16
CA ASP A 76 -5.07 11.97 -13.01
C ASP A 76 -5.23 11.07 -11.77
N MET A 77 -4.19 10.95 -10.94
CA MET A 77 -4.20 10.14 -9.73
C MET A 77 -5.00 10.83 -8.60
N THR A 78 -6.16 10.27 -8.24
CA THR A 78 -7.00 10.75 -7.11
C THR A 78 -6.96 9.82 -5.90
N CYS A 79 -6.60 8.54 -6.10
CA CYS A 79 -6.62 7.51 -5.07
C CYS A 79 -8.01 7.21 -4.49
N ALA A 80 -9.08 7.63 -5.17
CA ALA A 80 -10.43 7.57 -4.64
C ALA A 80 -10.88 6.13 -4.33
N CYS A 81 -10.57 5.18 -5.21
CA CYS A 81 -10.90 3.77 -5.01
C CYS A 81 -10.13 3.16 -3.84
N SER A 82 -8.81 3.36 -3.82
CA SER A 82 -7.96 2.77 -2.78
C SER A 82 -8.34 3.29 -1.40
N ARG A 83 -8.63 4.58 -1.28
CA ARG A 83 -9.10 5.17 -0.02
C ARG A 83 -10.48 4.65 0.38
N ARG A 84 -11.44 4.56 -0.55
CA ARG A 84 -12.77 3.99 -0.26
C ARG A 84 -12.67 2.54 0.20
N LYS A 85 -11.78 1.75 -0.39
CA LYS A 85 -11.54 0.34 -0.02
C LYS A 85 -11.02 0.26 1.42
N ALA A 86 -10.04 1.09 1.77
CA ALA A 86 -9.52 1.20 3.13
C ALA A 86 -10.59 1.61 4.14
N ASP A 87 -11.39 2.64 3.84
CA ASP A 87 -12.44 3.14 4.73
C ASP A 87 -13.50 2.06 5.04
N LEU A 88 -13.89 1.26 4.03
CA LEU A 88 -14.86 0.18 4.21
C LEU A 88 -14.30 -0.98 5.05
N LEU A 89 -13.04 -1.35 4.83
CA LEU A 89 -12.36 -2.37 5.63
C LEU A 89 -12.21 -1.90 7.08
N GLU A 90 -11.85 -0.64 7.30
CA GLU A 90 -11.78 -0.04 8.63
C GLU A 90 -13.16 -0.02 9.32
N ALA A 91 -14.24 0.23 8.57
CA ALA A 91 -15.61 0.15 9.06
C ALA A 91 -16.10 -1.28 9.38
N GLY A 92 -15.22 -2.29 9.29
CA GLY A 92 -15.51 -3.67 9.69
C GLY A 92 -15.98 -4.56 8.56
N ARG A 93 -15.90 -4.12 7.31
CA ARG A 93 -16.26 -4.97 6.17
C ARG A 93 -15.23 -6.07 5.97
N SER A 94 -15.67 -7.32 5.94
CA SER A 94 -14.76 -8.48 5.85
C SER A 94 -14.05 -8.61 4.50
N TYR A 95 -14.68 -8.17 3.41
CA TYR A 95 -14.12 -8.21 2.07
C TYR A 95 -14.75 -7.16 1.16
N VAL A 96 -13.94 -6.58 0.27
CA VAL A 96 -14.31 -5.57 -0.72
C VAL A 96 -13.77 -6.01 -2.07
N SER A 97 -14.64 -6.29 -3.06
CA SER A 97 -14.21 -6.87 -4.34
C SER A 97 -14.08 -5.87 -5.48
N PHE A 98 -14.56 -4.64 -5.31
CA PHE A 98 -14.46 -3.63 -6.36
C PHE A 98 -12.98 -3.30 -6.66
N HIS A 99 -12.64 -2.97 -7.91
CA HIS A 99 -11.27 -2.86 -8.42
C HIS A 99 -10.77 -1.43 -8.53
N CYS A 100 -9.51 -1.25 -8.16
CA CYS A 100 -8.77 -0.01 -8.43
C CYS A 100 -7.81 -0.19 -9.60
N ASP A 101 -7.52 0.87 -10.35
CA ASP A 101 -6.41 0.88 -11.30
C ASP A 101 -5.05 1.00 -10.59
N ASP A 102 -3.96 0.97 -11.34
CA ASP A 102 -2.60 1.05 -10.79
C ASP A 102 -2.26 2.41 -10.15
N MET A 103 -3.02 3.47 -10.45
CA MET A 103 -2.95 4.77 -9.78
C MET A 103 -3.82 4.82 -8.51
N GLY A 104 -4.63 3.81 -8.26
CA GLY A 104 -5.53 3.72 -7.12
C GLY A 104 -6.88 4.44 -7.32
N ASN A 105 -7.20 4.83 -8.55
CA ASN A 105 -8.53 5.30 -8.98
C ASN A 105 -9.46 4.10 -9.22
N TYR A 106 -10.73 4.32 -9.50
CA TYR A 106 -11.65 3.24 -9.84
C TYR A 106 -11.42 2.76 -11.27
N GLU A 107 -11.49 1.46 -11.51
CA GLU A 107 -11.81 0.95 -12.84
C GLU A 107 -13.27 1.34 -13.21
N GLU A 108 -13.63 1.38 -14.49
CA GLU A 108 -14.99 1.83 -14.87
C GLU A 108 -16.09 0.88 -14.36
N LEU A 109 -15.83 -0.43 -14.43
CA LEU A 109 -16.75 -1.46 -13.98
C LEU A 109 -16.42 -1.88 -12.54
N GLN A 110 -17.40 -1.76 -11.65
CA GLN A 110 -17.27 -2.13 -10.26
C GLN A 110 -18.28 -3.19 -9.91
N CYS A 111 -17.84 -4.26 -9.22
CA CYS A 111 -18.75 -5.24 -8.65
C CYS A 111 -18.38 -5.57 -7.21
N ASP A 112 -19.42 -5.68 -6.40
CA ASP A 112 -19.29 -5.81 -4.97
C ASP A 112 -20.57 -6.34 -4.35
N SER A 113 -20.43 -7.32 -3.44
CA SER A 113 -21.57 -7.93 -2.75
C SER A 113 -22.69 -8.43 -3.68
N GLY A 114 -22.34 -8.95 -4.87
CA GLY A 114 -23.29 -9.50 -5.85
C GLY A 114 -24.01 -8.47 -6.72
N LEU A 115 -23.62 -7.20 -6.63
CA LEU A 115 -24.10 -6.11 -7.48
C LEU A 115 -22.95 -5.57 -8.33
N CYS A 116 -23.26 -5.09 -9.52
CA CYS A 116 -22.32 -4.46 -10.44
C CYS A 116 -22.85 -3.10 -10.91
N TRP A 117 -21.95 -2.16 -11.16
CA TRP A 117 -22.29 -0.82 -11.64
C TRP A 117 -21.11 -0.17 -12.39
N CYS A 118 -21.41 0.87 -13.17
CA CYS A 118 -20.39 1.71 -13.79
C CYS A 118 -20.12 2.94 -12.94
N VAL A 119 -18.85 3.35 -12.85
CA VAL A 119 -18.44 4.57 -12.16
C VAL A 119 -17.56 5.45 -13.03
N GLU A 120 -17.53 6.73 -12.71
CA GLU A 120 -16.49 7.65 -13.15
C GLU A 120 -15.17 7.33 -12.39
N PRO A 121 -14.06 7.00 -13.09
CA PRO A 121 -12.82 6.54 -12.47
C PRO A 121 -12.28 7.41 -11.32
N LYS A 122 -12.40 8.73 -11.44
CA LYS A 122 -11.77 9.67 -10.50
C LYS A 122 -12.57 9.91 -9.23
N THR A 123 -13.89 9.78 -9.28
CA THR A 123 -14.80 10.14 -8.19
C THR A 123 -15.51 8.94 -7.60
N GLY A 124 -15.75 7.90 -8.39
CA GLY A 124 -16.61 6.78 -8.03
C GLY A 124 -18.10 7.05 -8.24
N ASP A 125 -18.46 8.18 -8.88
CA ASP A 125 -19.85 8.54 -9.14
C ASP A 125 -20.49 7.57 -10.14
N LEU A 126 -21.75 7.19 -9.89
CA LEU A 126 -22.48 6.28 -10.77
C LEU A 126 -22.70 6.89 -12.16
N THR A 127 -22.27 6.16 -13.19
CA THR A 127 -22.50 6.52 -14.61
C THR A 127 -23.56 5.64 -15.27
N ALA A 128 -24.01 4.57 -14.60
CA ALA A 128 -25.07 3.69 -15.05
C ALA A 128 -25.86 3.10 -13.86
N PRO A 129 -27.08 2.56 -14.08
CA PRO A 129 -27.83 1.85 -13.05
C PRO A 129 -27.09 0.63 -12.51
N VAL A 130 -27.28 0.34 -11.22
CA VAL A 130 -26.76 -0.86 -10.56
C VAL A 130 -27.56 -2.08 -11.02
N VAL A 131 -26.86 -3.16 -11.35
CA VAL A 131 -27.46 -4.44 -11.78
C VAL A 131 -26.97 -5.60 -10.91
N PRO A 132 -27.70 -6.72 -10.81
CA PRO A 132 -27.14 -7.95 -10.25
C PRO A 132 -25.91 -8.41 -11.04
N GLU A 133 -24.94 -9.05 -10.39
CA GLU A 133 -23.69 -9.52 -11.04
C GLU A 133 -23.94 -10.40 -12.27
N LYS A 134 -25.03 -11.19 -12.26
CA LYS A 134 -25.45 -12.01 -13.41
C LYS A 134 -25.82 -11.21 -14.66
N ALA A 135 -26.08 -9.91 -14.52
CA ALA A 135 -26.40 -8.98 -15.59
C ALA A 135 -25.29 -7.94 -15.81
N MET A 136 -24.09 -8.17 -15.26
CA MET A 136 -22.92 -7.30 -15.45
C MET A 136 -22.63 -7.03 -16.94
N ASP A 137 -22.86 -8.01 -17.80
CA ASP A 137 -22.67 -7.92 -19.24
C ASP A 137 -23.62 -6.93 -19.94
N LYS A 138 -24.62 -6.42 -19.22
CA LYS A 138 -25.57 -5.40 -19.71
C LYS A 138 -25.14 -3.98 -19.41
N LEU A 139 -24.09 -3.78 -18.61
CA LEU A 139 -23.56 -2.46 -18.27
C LEU A 139 -22.78 -1.87 -19.45
N PRO A 140 -22.89 -0.55 -19.71
CA PRO A 140 -22.20 0.09 -20.83
C PRO A 140 -20.67 0.10 -20.68
N CYS A 141 -20.15 0.06 -19.45
CA CYS A 141 -18.72 -0.02 -19.16
C CYS A 141 -18.16 -1.45 -19.20
N TYR A 142 -19.01 -2.47 -19.37
CA TYR A 142 -18.53 -3.86 -19.45
C TYR A 142 -17.89 -4.13 -20.81
N ALA A 143 -16.68 -4.71 -20.78
CA ALA A 143 -16.02 -5.25 -21.95
C ALA A 143 -15.36 -6.58 -21.61
N VAL A 144 -15.73 -7.64 -22.33
CA VAL A 144 -15.14 -8.99 -22.14
C VAL A 144 -13.62 -9.00 -22.36
N SER A 145 -13.09 -8.12 -23.19
CA SER A 145 -11.65 -7.97 -23.43
C SER A 145 -10.90 -7.36 -22.24
N LYS A 146 -11.57 -6.56 -21.41
CA LYS A 146 -10.98 -5.92 -20.22
C LYS A 146 -11.16 -6.80 -18.98
N VAL A 147 -12.36 -7.34 -18.78
CA VAL A 147 -12.77 -7.99 -17.52
C VAL A 147 -12.77 -9.51 -17.64
N GLY A 148 -13.01 -10.06 -18.82
CA GLY A 148 -13.27 -11.49 -19.01
C GLY A 148 -14.73 -11.85 -18.69
N LYS A 149 -15.00 -13.16 -18.59
CA LYS A 149 -16.36 -13.70 -18.32
C LYS A 149 -16.77 -13.63 -16.85
N GLN A 150 -15.80 -13.47 -15.95
CA GLN A 150 -15.99 -13.40 -14.51
C GLN A 150 -15.35 -12.12 -14.02
N TYR A 151 -15.96 -11.49 -13.03
CA TYR A 151 -15.45 -10.22 -12.51
C TYR A 151 -14.17 -10.40 -11.67
N LEU A 152 -14.19 -11.33 -10.71
CA LEU A 152 -13.07 -11.53 -9.79
C LEU A 152 -11.83 -12.07 -10.52
N ARG A 153 -10.67 -11.49 -10.21
CA ARG A 153 -9.37 -11.98 -10.69
C ARG A 153 -8.95 -13.23 -9.91
N GLN A 154 -7.85 -13.87 -10.32
CA GLN A 154 -7.41 -15.15 -9.72
C GLN A 154 -7.14 -15.06 -8.22
N CYS A 155 -6.40 -14.05 -7.76
CA CYS A 155 -6.14 -13.85 -6.33
C CYS A 155 -7.43 -13.63 -5.54
N GLU A 156 -8.30 -12.77 -6.07
CA GLU A 156 -9.56 -12.42 -5.42
C GLU A 156 -10.56 -13.56 -5.38
N SER A 157 -10.62 -14.38 -6.42
CA SER A 157 -11.48 -15.57 -6.44
C SER A 157 -11.12 -16.52 -5.30
N ALA A 158 -9.82 -16.74 -5.07
CA ALA A 158 -9.34 -17.53 -3.94
C ALA A 158 -9.61 -16.83 -2.60
N LYS A 159 -9.35 -15.51 -2.50
CA LYS A 159 -9.60 -14.74 -1.27
C LYS A 159 -11.08 -14.72 -0.89
N TYR A 160 -11.96 -14.53 -1.85
CA TYR A 160 -13.41 -14.56 -1.66
C TYR A 160 -13.87 -15.94 -1.17
N ALA A 161 -13.38 -17.02 -1.78
CA ALA A 161 -13.68 -18.38 -1.34
C ALA A 161 -13.21 -18.61 0.11
N MET A 162 -11.98 -18.18 0.45
CA MET A 162 -11.46 -18.26 1.81
C MET A 162 -12.35 -17.49 2.80
N THR A 163 -12.76 -16.26 2.49
CA THR A 163 -13.65 -15.46 3.33
C THR A 163 -15.00 -16.15 3.55
N LYS A 164 -15.57 -16.76 2.51
CA LYS A 164 -16.84 -17.50 2.62
C LYS A 164 -16.70 -18.73 3.50
N ILE A 165 -15.65 -19.53 3.31
CA ILE A 165 -15.40 -20.73 4.11
C ILE A 165 -15.20 -20.35 5.58
N LEU A 166 -14.36 -19.34 5.87
CA LEU A 166 -14.13 -18.88 7.25
C LEU A 166 -15.43 -18.40 7.91
N SER A 167 -16.24 -17.60 7.20
CA SER A 167 -17.53 -17.15 7.70
C SER A 167 -18.48 -18.32 8.00
N THR A 168 -18.55 -19.33 7.13
CA THR A 168 -19.35 -20.53 7.39
C THR A 168 -18.86 -21.30 8.61
N LEU A 169 -17.53 -21.51 8.74
CA LEU A 169 -16.94 -22.20 9.89
C LEU A 169 -17.25 -21.47 11.20
N GLU A 170 -17.14 -20.14 11.22
CA GLU A 170 -17.49 -19.31 12.38
C GLU A 170 -18.98 -19.46 12.75
N THR A 171 -19.89 -19.40 11.77
CA THR A 171 -21.33 -19.58 12.04
C THR A 171 -21.66 -20.98 12.55
N HIS A 172 -20.82 -21.99 12.26
CA HIS A 172 -20.94 -23.36 12.76
C HIS A 172 -20.20 -23.58 14.09
N GLY A 173 -19.67 -22.54 14.72
CA GLY A 173 -19.05 -22.60 16.05
C GLY A 173 -17.58 -23.01 16.06
N VAL A 174 -16.92 -23.09 14.89
CA VAL A 174 -15.48 -23.30 14.83
C VAL A 174 -14.77 -22.04 15.29
N LYS A 175 -13.94 -22.17 16.33
CA LYS A 175 -13.10 -21.08 16.84
C LYS A 175 -11.72 -21.16 16.21
N TYR A 176 -11.17 -20.01 15.82
CA TYR A 176 -9.81 -19.88 15.27
C TYR A 176 -9.57 -20.61 13.95
N ALA A 177 -10.58 -20.72 13.09
CA ALA A 177 -10.40 -21.24 11.73
C ALA A 177 -9.37 -20.36 10.98
N SER A 178 -8.40 -21.00 10.34
CA SER A 178 -7.39 -20.32 9.52
C SER A 178 -7.15 -21.12 8.25
N LEU A 179 -7.22 -20.46 7.10
CA LEU A 179 -6.98 -21.05 5.78
C LEU A 179 -5.65 -20.57 5.18
N GLY A 180 -4.77 -20.02 6.03
CA GLY A 180 -3.57 -19.30 5.58
C GLY A 180 -3.87 -17.85 5.22
N ASN A 181 -2.83 -17.16 4.75
CA ASN A 181 -2.90 -15.74 4.40
C ASN A 181 -2.72 -15.57 2.89
N LEU A 182 -3.74 -15.05 2.21
CA LEU A 182 -3.68 -14.63 0.82
C LEU A 182 -3.88 -13.12 0.73
N LEU A 183 -2.83 -12.43 0.30
CA LEU A 183 -2.87 -11.01 0.05
C LEU A 183 -3.13 -10.76 -1.44
N CYS A 184 -4.08 -9.87 -1.71
CA CYS A 184 -4.36 -9.35 -3.04
C CYS A 184 -4.25 -7.84 -3.00
N ASP A 185 -3.69 -7.27 -4.06
CA ASP A 185 -3.60 -5.83 -4.27
C ASP A 185 -4.99 -5.23 -4.59
N GLY A 186 -5.09 -3.90 -4.60
CA GLY A 186 -6.37 -3.19 -4.72
C GLY A 186 -7.10 -3.43 -6.05
N ASP A 187 -6.33 -3.77 -7.09
CA ASP A 187 -6.79 -4.17 -8.41
C ASP A 187 -7.07 -5.68 -8.52
N GLY A 188 -6.88 -6.46 -7.46
CA GLY A 188 -7.08 -7.91 -7.49
C GLY A 188 -5.91 -8.75 -8.00
N ALA A 189 -4.75 -8.14 -8.26
CA ALA A 189 -3.50 -8.87 -8.49
C ALA A 189 -2.98 -9.51 -7.19
N TYR A 190 -1.95 -10.36 -7.28
CA TYR A 190 -1.31 -10.91 -6.09
C TYR A 190 -0.55 -9.83 -5.30
N GLY A 191 -0.71 -9.89 -3.98
CA GLY A 191 -0.16 -8.91 -3.04
C GLY A 191 1.35 -8.98 -2.86
N VAL A 192 1.86 -8.13 -1.97
CA VAL A 192 3.29 -7.89 -1.72
C VAL A 192 4.08 -9.11 -1.27
N TYR A 193 3.43 -10.04 -0.58
CA TYR A 193 4.03 -11.31 -0.19
C TYR A 193 2.97 -12.41 -0.11
N ASN A 194 3.45 -13.66 -0.12
CA ASN A 194 2.66 -14.84 0.21
C ASN A 194 3.34 -15.62 1.34
N ILE A 195 2.55 -16.20 2.24
CA ILE A 195 3.04 -17.00 3.37
C ILE A 195 2.93 -18.48 3.02
N SER A 196 4.06 -19.19 3.14
CA SER A 196 4.11 -20.64 2.98
C SER A 196 5.05 -21.25 4.01
N ALA A 197 4.56 -22.24 4.76
CA ALA A 197 5.32 -22.96 5.79
C ALA A 197 6.01 -22.04 6.81
N GLY A 198 5.30 -20.99 7.28
CA GLY A 198 5.83 -20.05 8.27
C GLY A 198 6.84 -19.03 7.72
N ILE A 199 7.03 -18.96 6.39
CA ILE A 199 7.92 -18.01 5.74
C ILE A 199 7.09 -17.12 4.80
N ALA A 200 7.27 -15.80 4.90
CA ALA A 200 6.70 -14.82 3.99
C ALA A 200 7.71 -14.55 2.86
N TYR A 201 7.30 -14.81 1.62
CA TYR A 201 8.10 -14.57 0.42
C TYR A 201 7.57 -13.35 -0.30
N CYS A 202 8.45 -12.40 -0.68
CA CYS A 202 8.03 -11.28 -1.51
C CYS A 202 7.56 -11.77 -2.88
N THR A 203 6.41 -11.28 -3.32
CA THR A 203 5.75 -11.70 -4.56
C THR A 203 5.50 -10.55 -5.51
N TRP A 204 5.55 -10.86 -6.79
CA TRP A 204 5.12 -9.96 -7.85
C TRP A 204 3.61 -10.05 -8.08
N ARG A 205 3.08 -9.18 -8.94
CA ARG A 205 1.64 -9.06 -9.23
C ARG A 205 1.01 -10.33 -9.83
N ASP A 206 1.83 -11.18 -10.46
CA ASP A 206 1.46 -12.48 -11.00
C ASP A 206 1.57 -13.62 -9.96
N GLY A 207 1.93 -13.31 -8.72
CA GLY A 207 2.10 -14.28 -7.63
C GLY A 207 3.46 -14.97 -7.62
N THR A 208 4.33 -14.69 -8.60
CA THR A 208 5.68 -15.27 -8.64
C THR A 208 6.55 -14.71 -7.52
N LYS A 209 7.40 -15.57 -6.95
CA LYS A 209 8.40 -15.16 -5.96
C LYS A 209 9.42 -14.22 -6.62
N ILE A 210 9.77 -13.16 -5.92
CA ILE A 210 10.82 -12.23 -6.34
C ILE A 210 12.10 -12.65 -5.63
N GLY A 211 13.11 -13.07 -6.41
CA GLY A 211 14.44 -13.41 -5.90
C GLY A 211 14.44 -14.31 -4.66
N THR A 212 15.29 -13.99 -3.70
CA THR A 212 15.43 -14.68 -2.41
C THR A 212 14.90 -13.87 -1.23
N TRP A 213 14.14 -12.81 -1.50
CA TRP A 213 13.66 -11.90 -0.46
C TRP A 213 12.52 -12.54 0.34
N GLN A 214 12.77 -12.74 1.63
CA GLN A 214 11.86 -13.45 2.52
C GLN A 214 12.04 -13.04 3.98
N SER A 215 11.01 -13.28 4.78
CA SER A 215 11.03 -13.05 6.22
C SER A 215 10.33 -14.18 6.98
N ASP A 216 10.78 -14.43 8.21
CA ASP A 216 10.12 -15.38 9.11
C ASP A 216 8.82 -14.77 9.64
N THR A 217 7.74 -15.57 9.65
CA THR A 217 6.43 -15.11 10.12
C THR A 217 6.36 -14.81 11.62
N SER A 218 7.31 -15.33 12.40
CA SER A 218 7.37 -15.15 13.85
C SER A 218 8.03 -13.85 14.30
N THR A 219 8.80 -13.17 13.45
CA THR A 219 9.57 -11.97 13.86
C THR A 219 9.10 -10.67 13.21
N ASP A 220 8.81 -10.64 11.89
CA ASP A 220 8.81 -9.36 11.16
C ASP A 220 7.70 -9.17 10.10
N VAL A 221 6.67 -10.03 10.05
CA VAL A 221 5.62 -9.89 9.01
C VAL A 221 4.79 -8.61 9.14
N SER A 222 4.68 -8.04 10.34
CA SER A 222 3.93 -6.79 10.56
C SER A 222 4.58 -5.56 9.91
N THR A 223 5.89 -5.59 9.68
CA THR A 223 6.66 -4.50 9.06
C THR A 223 7.07 -4.82 7.61
N LEU A 224 6.79 -6.04 7.13
CA LEU A 224 7.11 -6.49 5.79
C LEU A 224 6.23 -5.80 4.75
N ASN A 225 6.85 -5.02 3.86
CA ASN A 225 6.19 -4.38 2.72
C ASN A 225 6.75 -4.82 1.37
N CYS A 226 7.96 -5.41 1.33
CA CYS A 226 8.61 -5.88 0.11
C CYS A 226 8.87 -4.79 -0.96
N ASN A 227 8.82 -3.51 -0.57
CA ASN A 227 8.89 -2.40 -1.52
C ASN A 227 10.21 -2.37 -2.28
N CYS A 228 11.34 -2.64 -1.62
CA CYS A 228 12.65 -2.67 -2.26
C CYS A 228 12.76 -3.83 -3.26
N ALA A 229 12.29 -5.03 -2.90
CA ALA A 229 12.28 -6.18 -3.81
C ALA A 229 11.41 -5.92 -5.06
N ARG A 230 10.22 -5.33 -4.87
CA ARG A 230 9.32 -4.98 -5.98
C ARG A 230 9.91 -3.88 -6.86
N ASP A 231 10.47 -2.84 -6.27
CA ASP A 231 11.11 -1.76 -7.01
C ASP A 231 12.36 -2.24 -7.75
N TYR A 232 13.14 -3.17 -7.18
CA TYR A 232 14.27 -3.79 -7.86
C TYR A 232 13.82 -4.55 -9.12
N LYS A 233 12.75 -5.35 -9.01
CA LYS A 233 12.17 -6.07 -10.17
C LYS A 233 11.64 -5.10 -11.24
N MET A 234 11.10 -3.95 -10.84
CA MET A 234 10.50 -2.98 -11.75
C MET A 234 11.51 -2.03 -12.41
N TYR A 235 12.52 -1.58 -11.65
CA TYR A 235 13.41 -0.47 -12.05
C TYR A 235 14.88 -0.83 -12.07
N GLN A 236 15.28 -2.01 -11.59
CA GLN A 236 16.69 -2.43 -11.47
C GLN A 236 17.56 -1.39 -10.75
N HIS A 237 17.02 -0.78 -9.68
CA HIS A 237 17.72 0.24 -8.92
C HIS A 237 18.94 -0.31 -8.16
N THR A 238 19.77 0.60 -7.65
CA THR A 238 21.00 0.27 -6.91
C THR A 238 20.94 0.52 -5.40
N LEU A 239 19.79 0.96 -4.87
CA LEU A 239 19.58 1.12 -3.43
C LEU A 239 19.72 -0.21 -2.66
N ASP A 240 20.23 -0.13 -1.45
CA ASP A 240 20.41 -1.26 -0.54
C ASP A 240 19.05 -1.78 -0.04
N CYS A 241 18.78 -3.06 -0.27
CA CYS A 241 17.64 -3.77 0.30
C CYS A 241 18.06 -4.61 1.51
N GLU A 242 17.15 -4.78 2.46
CA GLU A 242 17.25 -5.82 3.47
C GLU A 242 16.95 -7.20 2.85
N GLY A 243 17.40 -8.29 3.50
CA GLY A 243 17.08 -9.65 3.07
C GLY A 243 15.58 -9.96 3.07
N THR A 244 14.79 -9.20 3.84
CA THR A 244 13.33 -9.24 3.87
C THR A 244 12.68 -8.70 2.59
N GLY A 245 13.40 -7.89 1.79
CA GLY A 245 12.86 -7.18 0.63
C GLY A 245 12.34 -5.77 0.97
N ASN A 246 12.42 -5.34 2.22
CA ASN A 246 12.22 -3.95 2.60
C ASN A 246 13.46 -3.11 2.23
N TYR A 247 13.28 -1.79 2.11
CA TYR A 247 14.41 -0.88 1.95
C TYR A 247 15.22 -0.83 3.24
N LYS A 248 16.54 -0.90 3.13
CA LYS A 248 17.42 -0.62 4.27
C LYS A 248 17.33 0.88 4.57
N SER A 249 16.93 1.23 5.80
CA SER A 249 16.68 2.63 6.14
C SER A 249 17.93 3.52 6.00
N LEU A 250 19.13 3.01 6.30
CA LEU A 250 20.41 3.67 6.05
C LEU A 250 20.99 3.23 4.69
N GLN A 251 21.15 4.18 3.79
CA GLN A 251 21.78 4.02 2.49
C GLN A 251 23.19 4.61 2.48
N SER A 252 24.03 4.12 1.56
CA SER A 252 25.36 4.68 1.34
C SER A 252 25.77 4.66 -0.13
N VAL A 253 26.55 5.65 -0.56
CA VAL A 253 27.13 5.71 -1.90
C VAL A 253 28.57 6.24 -1.82
N VAL A 254 29.47 5.71 -2.64
CA VAL A 254 30.85 6.19 -2.72
C VAL A 254 30.95 7.20 -3.86
N LEU A 255 31.26 8.46 -3.53
CA LEU A 255 31.45 9.56 -4.47
C LEU A 255 32.88 10.08 -4.34
N SER A 256 33.66 9.99 -5.42
CA SER A 256 35.05 10.47 -5.47
C SER A 256 35.92 9.97 -4.30
N GLY A 257 35.77 8.69 -3.94
CA GLY A 257 36.51 8.07 -2.83
C GLY A 257 35.97 8.38 -1.43
N THR A 258 34.94 9.21 -1.30
CA THR A 258 34.27 9.52 -0.03
C THR A 258 32.96 8.75 0.08
N THR A 259 32.71 8.12 1.22
CA THR A 259 31.41 7.48 1.48
C THR A 259 30.42 8.51 1.98
N ILE A 260 29.26 8.56 1.35
CA ILE A 260 28.16 9.46 1.66
C ILE A 260 26.97 8.64 2.15
N TYR A 261 26.38 9.05 3.26
CA TYR A 261 25.27 8.39 3.94
C TYR A 261 24.00 9.24 3.86
N TYR A 262 22.86 8.59 3.77
CA TYR A 262 21.54 9.23 3.87
C TYR A 262 20.51 8.19 4.31
N CYS A 263 19.42 8.64 4.92
CA CYS A 263 18.31 7.77 5.30
C CYS A 263 17.21 7.79 4.23
N VAL A 264 16.53 6.67 4.04
CA VAL A 264 15.36 6.52 3.17
C VAL A 264 14.14 6.04 3.94
N ASP A 265 12.96 6.32 3.39
CA ASP A 265 11.69 5.79 3.88
C ASP A 265 11.42 4.35 3.39
N SER A 266 10.27 3.80 3.80
CA SER A 266 9.79 2.50 3.35
C SER A 266 9.54 2.40 1.84
N ASP A 267 9.52 3.51 1.11
CA ASP A 267 9.34 3.56 -0.35
C ASP A 267 10.65 3.90 -1.08
N GLY A 268 11.78 3.94 -0.35
CA GLY A 268 13.12 4.21 -0.90
C GLY A 268 13.45 5.68 -1.12
N PHE A 269 12.64 6.61 -0.62
CA PHE A 269 12.86 8.06 -0.80
C PHE A 269 13.64 8.68 0.36
N ALA A 270 14.59 9.55 0.02
CA ALA A 270 15.47 10.21 0.98
C ALA A 270 14.68 11.04 2.02
N LYS A 271 15.07 10.90 3.28
CA LYS A 271 14.52 11.59 4.46
C LYS A 271 15.51 12.50 5.17
N THR A 272 16.77 12.38 4.83
CA THR A 272 17.86 13.22 5.33
C THR A 272 18.60 13.81 4.15
N ASP A 273 19.24 14.93 4.38
CA ASP A 273 20.30 15.38 3.49
C ASP A 273 21.47 14.39 3.59
N VAL A 274 22.39 14.49 2.64
CA VAL A 274 23.58 13.64 2.59
C VAL A 274 24.59 14.01 3.66
N SER A 275 25.27 13.02 4.23
CA SER A 275 26.27 13.18 5.29
C SER A 275 27.55 12.40 4.98
N GLN A 276 28.72 12.96 5.26
CA GLN A 276 30.00 12.22 5.22
C GLN A 276 30.22 11.35 6.46
N THR A 277 29.51 11.65 7.55
CA THR A 277 29.50 10.84 8.77
C THR A 277 28.33 9.87 8.72
N ARG A 278 28.57 8.62 9.13
CA ARG A 278 27.52 7.62 9.24
C ARG A 278 26.40 8.11 10.16
N ILE A 279 25.16 7.93 9.73
CA ILE A 279 23.97 8.27 10.53
C ILE A 279 23.64 7.07 11.40
N ASP A 280 23.64 7.26 12.71
CA ASP A 280 23.45 6.17 13.69
C ASP A 280 22.00 5.71 13.79
N ASN A 281 21.05 6.63 13.57
CA ASN A 281 19.63 6.31 13.68
C ASN A 281 18.79 7.01 12.61
N CYS A 282 18.24 6.22 11.69
CA CYS A 282 17.32 6.72 10.66
C CYS A 282 15.88 6.87 11.14
N THR A 283 15.52 6.36 12.33
CA THR A 283 14.15 6.46 12.86
C THR A 283 13.83 7.86 13.40
N ASP A 284 14.84 8.64 13.76
CA ASP A 284 14.67 9.96 14.38
C ASP A 284 14.23 11.02 13.37
N TYR A 285 14.24 10.67 12.09
CA TYR A 285 13.81 11.54 11.00
C TYR A 285 12.42 11.11 10.55
N TYR A 286 11.37 11.65 11.18
CA TYR A 286 9.98 11.73 10.70
C TYR A 286 9.22 12.81 11.46
#